data_AF-A0A8I0MC09-F1
#
_entry.id   AF-A0A8I0MC09-F1
#
_cell.length_a   1.000
_cell.length_b   1.000
_cell.length_c   1.000
_cell.angle_alpha   90.00
_cell.angle_beta   90.00
_cell.angle_gamma   90.00
#
_symmetry.space_group_name_H-M   'P 1'
#
loop_
_entity.id
_entity.type
_entity.pdbx_description
1 polymer ?
#
loop_
_entity_poly.entity_id
_entity_poly.type
_entity_poly.pdbx_seq_one_letter_code
_entity_poly.pdbx_strand_id
1 'polypeptide(L)'
;MTERENYTHLQVEAALCLWEAMLEANTRGWSRDPENERRDTTLGPLPDRAASFYQTWRNVGAVAMRHMAIHLAEHLCDTWDAMTQAEQEECIPYDWEFAPAFLGVIEWDQWGTPVYPTDPRDMADAVLALQRRGSSL
;
A
#
# COMPACT_ATOMS: atom_id res chain seq x y z
N MET A 1 16.85 -2.99 27.41
CA MET A 1 17.12 -3.88 26.25
C MET A 1 15.76 -4.12 25.64
N THR A 2 15.42 -3.40 24.57
CA THR A 2 14.18 -3.66 23.83
C THR A 2 14.30 -5.05 23.21
N GLU A 3 13.33 -5.93 23.45
CA GLU A 3 13.25 -7.20 22.73
C GLU A 3 13.25 -6.88 21.24
N ARG A 4 14.14 -7.53 20.49
CA ARG A 4 14.10 -7.45 19.04
C ARG A 4 12.91 -8.30 18.59
N GLU A 5 11.99 -7.69 17.88
CA GLU A 5 10.91 -8.42 17.21
C GLU A 5 11.51 -9.41 16.21
N ASN A 6 10.94 -10.62 16.16
CA ASN A 6 11.31 -11.63 15.18
C ASN A 6 10.28 -11.58 14.05
N TYR A 7 10.74 -11.55 12.81
CA TYR A 7 9.89 -11.58 11.63
C TYR A 7 10.09 -12.88 10.86
N THR A 8 9.02 -13.42 10.28
CA THR A 8 9.09 -14.53 9.35
C THR A 8 9.63 -14.06 7.99
N HIS A 9 10.13 -14.98 7.17
CA HIS A 9 10.55 -14.63 5.80
C HIS A 9 9.40 -14.04 4.98
N LEU A 10 8.17 -14.55 5.16
CA LEU A 10 6.98 -14.02 4.49
C LEU A 10 6.65 -12.59 4.91
N GLN A 11 6.76 -12.27 6.20
CA GLN A 11 6.57 -10.89 6.67
C GLN A 11 7.61 -9.94 6.08
N VAL A 12 8.86 -10.39 5.91
CA VAL A 12 9.90 -9.60 5.26
C VAL A 12 9.57 -9.37 3.78
N GLU A 13 9.16 -10.42 3.06
CA GLU A 13 8.74 -10.33 1.65
C GLU A 13 7.54 -9.40 1.48
N ALA A 14 6.50 -9.56 2.29
CA ALA A 14 5.32 -8.70 2.35
C ALA A 14 5.69 -7.22 2.55
N ALA A 15 6.59 -6.93 3.49
CA ALA A 15 7.07 -5.56 3.74
C ALA A 15 7.81 -4.98 2.52
N LEU A 16 8.61 -5.78 1.82
CA LEU A 16 9.34 -5.36 0.62
C LEU A 16 8.39 -5.05 -0.53
N CYS A 17 7.45 -5.94 -0.83
CA CYS A 17 6.46 -5.73 -1.89
C CYS A 17 5.58 -4.51 -1.60
N LEU A 18 5.17 -4.32 -0.33
CA LEU A 18 4.41 -3.13 0.06
C LEU A 18 5.25 -1.85 -0.05
N TRP A 19 6.52 -1.89 0.31
CA TRP A 19 7.43 -0.76 0.15
C TRP A 19 7.62 -0.37 -1.33
N GLU A 20 7.73 -1.36 -2.23
CA GLU A 20 7.81 -1.12 -3.67
C GLU A 20 6.52 -0.47 -4.22
N ALA A 21 5.35 -0.98 -3.83
CA ALA A 21 4.06 -0.39 -4.19
C ALA A 21 3.95 1.08 -3.70
N MET A 22 4.39 1.33 -2.47
CA MET A 22 4.42 2.67 -1.90
C MET A 22 5.38 3.61 -2.63
N LEU A 23 6.57 3.14 -3.04
CA LEU A 23 7.52 3.90 -3.85
C LEU A 23 6.93 4.26 -5.22
N GLU A 24 6.23 3.33 -5.85
CA GLU A 24 5.56 3.59 -7.12
C GLU A 24 4.47 4.66 -6.97
N ALA A 25 3.59 4.51 -5.98
CA ALA A 25 2.55 5.49 -5.69
C ALA A 25 3.13 6.88 -5.40
N ASN A 26 4.22 6.95 -4.62
CA ASN A 26 4.92 8.21 -4.37
C ASN A 26 5.53 8.79 -5.64
N THR A 27 6.09 7.96 -6.52
CA THR A 27 6.65 8.41 -7.81
C THR A 27 5.56 8.97 -8.73
N ARG A 28 4.39 8.33 -8.76
CA ARG A 28 3.20 8.82 -9.47
C ARG A 28 2.73 10.17 -8.92
N GLY A 29 2.78 10.37 -7.61
CA GLY A 29 2.47 11.66 -6.99
C GLY A 29 3.52 12.73 -7.30
N TRP A 30 4.80 12.39 -7.17
CA TRP A 30 5.91 13.28 -7.49
C TRP A 30 5.85 13.78 -8.93
N SER A 31 5.52 12.90 -9.89
CA SER A 31 5.41 13.29 -11.30
C SER A 31 4.25 14.25 -11.59
N ARG A 32 3.30 14.41 -10.66
CA ARG A 32 2.13 15.30 -10.77
C ARG A 32 2.20 16.50 -9.81
N ASP A 33 3.21 16.55 -8.94
CA ASP A 33 3.30 17.57 -7.91
C ASP A 33 3.48 18.97 -8.54
N PRO A 34 2.62 19.96 -8.21
CA PRO A 34 2.75 21.30 -8.75
C PRO A 34 4.07 22.00 -8.36
N GLU A 35 4.70 21.61 -7.25
CA GLU A 35 5.99 22.15 -6.78
C GLU A 35 7.18 21.44 -7.42
N ASN A 36 6.97 20.31 -8.11
CA ASN A 36 8.03 19.62 -8.84
C ASN A 36 8.24 20.27 -10.22
N GLU A 37 9.41 20.89 -10.42
CA GLU A 37 9.80 21.49 -11.70
C GLU A 37 9.88 20.47 -12.86
N ARG A 38 10.05 19.18 -12.54
CA ARG A 38 10.10 18.07 -13.50
C ARG A 38 8.77 17.33 -13.64
N ARG A 39 7.66 17.91 -13.15
CA ARG A 39 6.34 17.28 -13.26
C ARG A 39 5.96 17.08 -14.73
N ASP A 40 5.22 16.02 -14.99
CA ASP A 40 4.60 15.78 -16.28
C ASP A 40 3.28 16.56 -16.33
N THR A 41 3.26 17.62 -17.13
CA THR A 41 2.10 18.51 -17.27
C THR A 41 0.97 17.91 -18.11
N THR A 42 1.18 16.73 -18.71
CA THR A 42 0.14 16.01 -19.47
C THR A 42 -0.71 15.11 -18.58
N LEU A 43 -0.24 14.80 -17.37
CA LEU A 43 -0.95 13.95 -16.43
C LEU A 43 -2.04 14.75 -15.70
N GLY A 44 -3.22 14.14 -15.58
CA GLY A 44 -4.29 14.64 -14.71
C GLY A 44 -3.94 14.53 -13.22
N PRO A 45 -4.75 15.16 -12.35
CA PRO A 45 -4.57 15.05 -10.90
C PRO A 45 -4.67 13.60 -10.42
N LEU A 46 -4.04 13.32 -9.27
CA LEU A 46 -4.19 12.03 -8.61
C LEU A 46 -5.62 11.83 -8.10
N PRO A 47 -6.15 10.60 -8.13
CA PRO A 47 -7.36 10.24 -7.37
C PRO A 47 -7.19 10.53 -5.87
N ASP A 48 -8.29 10.82 -5.17
CA ASP A 48 -8.27 11.31 -3.77
C ASP A 48 -7.41 10.47 -2.81
N ARG A 49 -7.48 9.14 -2.91
CA ARG A 49 -6.68 8.24 -2.06
C ARG A 49 -5.18 8.30 -2.37
N ALA A 50 -4.82 8.32 -3.65
CA ALA A 50 -3.43 8.45 -4.07
C ALA A 50 -2.87 9.84 -3.72
N ALA A 51 -3.69 10.89 -3.84
CA ALA A 51 -3.33 12.24 -3.41
C ALA A 51 -3.09 12.30 -1.90
N SER A 52 -3.95 11.65 -1.10
CA SER A 52 -3.81 11.58 0.35
C SER A 52 -2.55 10.81 0.76
N PHE A 53 -2.28 9.66 0.14
CA PHE A 53 -1.03 8.92 0.34
C PHE A 53 0.20 9.77 0.01
N TYR A 54 0.20 10.46 -1.14
CA TYR A 54 1.32 11.30 -1.55
C TYR A 54 1.57 12.47 -0.58
N GLN A 55 0.50 13.14 -0.15
CA GLN A 55 0.59 14.21 0.85
C GLN A 55 1.16 13.70 2.18
N THR A 56 0.72 12.51 2.59
CA THR A 56 1.21 11.84 3.80
C THR A 56 2.71 11.58 3.70
N TRP A 57 3.15 10.99 2.60
CA TRP A 57 4.57 10.75 2.33
C TRP A 57 5.40 12.03 2.41
N ARG A 58 4.90 13.12 1.81
CA ARG A 58 5.56 14.44 1.87
C ARG A 58 5.72 14.96 3.31
N ASN A 59 4.75 14.65 4.18
CA ASN A 59 4.76 15.14 5.56
C ASN A 59 5.67 14.32 6.48
N VAL A 60 5.66 12.99 6.36
CA VAL A 60 6.37 12.09 7.31
C VAL A 60 7.70 11.56 6.78
N GLY A 61 7.88 11.58 5.47
CA GLY A 61 9.11 11.14 4.80
C GLY A 61 9.30 9.63 4.72
N ALA A 62 10.28 9.23 3.91
CA ALA A 62 10.50 7.83 3.53
C ALA A 62 10.87 6.89 4.69
N VAL A 63 11.47 7.39 5.78
CA VAL A 63 11.82 6.54 6.94
C VAL A 63 10.56 6.07 7.66
N ALA A 64 9.64 6.99 7.96
CA ALA A 64 8.37 6.65 8.60
C ALA A 64 7.53 5.72 7.71
N MET A 65 7.48 5.98 6.40
CA MET A 65 6.77 5.12 5.46
C MET A 65 7.37 3.71 5.36
N ARG A 66 8.71 3.56 5.43
CA ARG A 66 9.36 2.24 5.52
C ARG A 66 8.96 1.48 6.78
N HIS A 67 8.94 2.16 7.92
CA HIS A 67 8.51 1.54 9.17
C HIS A 67 7.03 1.14 9.10
N MET A 68 6.20 1.93 8.42
CA MET A 68 4.80 1.59 8.20
C MET A 68 4.62 0.37 7.29
N ALA A 69 5.42 0.22 6.24
CA ALA A 69 5.39 -0.99 5.42
C ALA A 69 5.72 -2.25 6.23
N ILE A 70 6.69 -2.17 7.15
CA ILE A 70 7.02 -3.26 8.08
C ILE A 70 5.85 -3.52 9.05
N HIS A 71 5.24 -2.47 9.60
CA HIS A 71 4.11 -2.59 10.52
C HIS A 71 2.88 -3.27 9.87
N LEU A 72 2.61 -2.96 8.61
CA LEU A 72 1.48 -3.49 7.85
C LEU A 72 1.71 -4.91 7.30
N ALA A 73 2.94 -5.41 7.33
CA ALA A 73 3.31 -6.65 6.65
C ALA A 73 2.60 -7.88 7.22
N GLU A 74 2.42 -7.95 8.54
CA GLU A 74 1.64 -9.03 9.17
C GLU A 74 0.20 -9.02 8.67
N HIS A 75 -0.44 -7.85 8.64
CA HIS A 75 -1.82 -7.73 8.16
C HIS A 75 -1.95 -8.04 6.66
N LEU A 76 -0.94 -7.71 5.86
CA LEU A 76 -0.88 -8.10 4.45
C LEU A 76 -0.86 -9.64 4.31
N CYS A 77 -0.04 -10.34 5.10
CA CYS A 77 -0.01 -11.80 5.14
C CYS A 77 -1.34 -12.39 5.60
N ASP A 78 -1.91 -11.88 6.71
CA ASP A 78 -3.18 -12.38 7.23
C ASP A 78 -4.32 -12.18 6.23
N THR A 79 -4.32 -11.06 5.50
CA THR A 79 -5.29 -10.76 4.45
C THR A 79 -5.19 -11.77 3.32
N TRP A 80 -3.97 -12.12 2.91
CA TRP A 80 -3.75 -13.15 1.91
C TRP A 80 -4.27 -14.52 2.37
N ASP A 81 -3.96 -14.91 3.62
CA ASP A 81 -4.36 -16.18 4.19
C ASP A 81 -5.89 -16.29 4.43
N ALA A 82 -6.57 -15.15 4.55
CA ALA A 82 -8.03 -15.09 4.66
C ALA A 82 -8.77 -15.28 3.32
N MET A 83 -8.05 -15.26 2.19
CA MET A 83 -8.60 -15.55 0.87
C MET A 83 -8.74 -17.05 0.63
N THR A 84 -9.79 -17.44 -0.08
CA THR A 84 -9.90 -18.79 -0.63
C THR A 84 -8.88 -18.99 -1.77
N GLN A 85 -8.55 -20.24 -2.08
CA GLN A 85 -7.64 -20.52 -3.20
C GLN A 85 -8.10 -19.90 -4.52
N ALA A 86 -9.41 -19.91 -4.81
CA ALA A 86 -9.94 -19.30 -6.03
C ALA A 86 -9.73 -17.78 -6.06
N GLU A 87 -9.86 -17.11 -4.91
CA GLU A 87 -9.62 -15.67 -4.79
C GLU A 87 -8.12 -15.34 -4.88
N GLN A 88 -7.27 -16.18 -4.29
CA GLN A 88 -5.82 -16.11 -4.47
C GLN A 88 -5.38 -16.39 -5.91
N GLU A 89 -6.18 -17.09 -6.71
CA GLU A 89 -5.92 -17.26 -8.15
C GLU A 89 -6.41 -16.05 -8.97
N GLU A 90 -7.36 -15.25 -8.44
CA GLU A 90 -7.76 -13.96 -9.01
C GLU A 90 -6.73 -12.85 -8.75
N CYS A 91 -5.97 -12.95 -7.65
CA CYS A 91 -4.91 -12.03 -7.26
C CYS A 91 -3.54 -12.67 -7.50
N ILE A 92 -2.69 -12.18 -8.41
CA ILE A 92 -1.36 -12.79 -8.55
C ILE A 92 -0.60 -12.71 -7.20
N PRO A 93 -0.16 -13.85 -6.62
CA PRO A 93 0.42 -13.92 -5.29
C PRO A 93 1.67 -13.07 -5.14
N TYR A 94 1.71 -12.27 -4.06
CA TYR A 94 2.88 -11.51 -3.58
C TYR A 94 3.63 -10.68 -4.64
N ASP A 95 2.95 -10.37 -5.76
CA ASP A 95 3.49 -9.61 -6.90
C ASP A 95 2.63 -8.34 -7.15
N TRP A 96 2.96 -7.57 -8.20
CA TRP A 96 2.45 -6.23 -8.61
C TRP A 96 0.91 -5.99 -8.61
N GLU A 97 0.09 -6.92 -8.13
CA GLU A 97 -1.37 -6.80 -8.03
C GLU A 97 -1.86 -6.73 -6.59
N PHE A 98 -1.50 -7.69 -5.74
CA PHE A 98 -2.06 -7.78 -4.38
C PHE A 98 -1.58 -6.65 -3.46
N ALA A 99 -0.27 -6.42 -3.37
CA ALA A 99 0.27 -5.39 -2.48
C ALA A 99 -0.16 -3.96 -2.89
N PRO A 100 -0.17 -3.58 -4.19
CA PRO A 100 -0.75 -2.31 -4.62
C PRO A 100 -2.26 -2.20 -4.35
N ALA A 101 -3.03 -3.27 -4.54
CA ALA A 101 -4.46 -3.27 -4.24
C ALA A 101 -4.72 -3.13 -2.73
N PHE A 102 -3.96 -3.84 -1.90
CA PHE A 102 -3.97 -3.70 -0.45
C PHE A 102 -3.65 -2.25 -0.03
N LEU A 103 -2.59 -1.66 -0.58
CA LEU A 103 -2.27 -0.25 -0.34
C LEU A 103 -3.41 0.69 -0.75
N GLY A 104 -4.10 0.38 -1.87
CA GLY A 104 -5.22 1.16 -2.38
C GLY A 104 -6.52 1.11 -1.58
N VAL A 105 -6.65 0.12 -0.69
CA VAL A 105 -7.73 0.07 0.30
C VAL A 105 -7.44 1.03 1.46
N ILE A 106 -6.17 1.21 1.83
CA ILE A 106 -5.77 2.02 2.98
C ILE A 106 -6.02 3.51 2.71
N GLU A 107 -6.71 4.15 3.65
CA GLU A 107 -6.84 5.60 3.71
C GLU A 107 -5.77 6.17 4.63
N TRP A 108 -5.18 7.29 4.23
CA TRP A 108 -4.04 7.88 4.93
C TRP A 108 -4.41 9.25 5.46
N ASP A 109 -4.20 9.46 6.76
CA ASP A 109 -4.21 10.80 7.31
C ASP A 109 -2.89 11.54 7.00
N GLN A 110 -2.89 12.85 7.17
CA GLN A 110 -1.71 13.69 6.89
C GLN A 110 -0.48 13.38 7.76
N TRP A 111 -0.59 12.54 8.79
CA TRP A 111 0.43 12.23 9.78
C TRP A 111 1.00 10.81 9.65
N GLY A 112 0.59 10.06 8.63
CA GLY A 112 1.09 8.70 8.41
C GLY A 112 0.28 7.64 9.13
N THR A 113 -0.88 7.97 9.70
CA THR A 113 -1.77 6.99 10.32
C THR A 113 -2.61 6.32 9.23
N PRO A 114 -2.48 5.01 9.02
CA PRO A 114 -3.33 4.27 8.10
C PRO A 114 -4.70 3.96 8.73
N VAL A 115 -5.76 4.02 7.93
CA VAL A 115 -7.13 3.60 8.28
C VAL A 115 -7.58 2.55 7.28
N TYR A 116 -7.91 1.36 7.77
CA TYR A 116 -8.26 0.20 6.95
C TYR A 116 -9.10 -0.81 7.77
N PRO A 117 -9.83 -1.73 7.12
CA PRO A 117 -10.48 -2.85 7.81
C PRO A 117 -9.46 -3.70 8.56
N THR A 118 -9.61 -3.84 9.88
CA THR A 118 -8.64 -4.61 10.70
C THR A 118 -8.87 -6.11 10.66
N ASP A 119 -10.09 -6.54 10.30
CA ASP A 119 -10.38 -7.96 10.08
C ASP A 119 -9.78 -8.38 8.72
N PRO A 120 -8.92 -9.41 8.67
CA PRO A 120 -8.27 -9.84 7.44
C PRO A 120 -9.23 -10.23 6.31
N ARG A 121 -10.41 -10.77 6.63
CA ARG A 121 -11.40 -11.16 5.61
C ARG A 121 -12.10 -9.94 5.03
N ASP A 122 -12.45 -8.98 5.87
CA ASP A 122 -13.01 -7.70 5.41
C ASP A 122 -12.01 -6.94 4.52
N MET A 123 -10.72 -6.97 4.88
CA MET A 123 -9.65 -6.41 4.05
C MET A 123 -9.52 -7.15 2.72
N ALA A 124 -9.57 -8.49 2.73
CA ALA A 124 -9.52 -9.31 1.52
C ALA A 124 -10.67 -8.99 0.56
N ASP A 125 -11.89 -8.85 1.07
CA ASP A 125 -13.07 -8.45 0.28
C ASP A 125 -12.88 -7.08 -0.36
N ALA A 126 -12.32 -6.12 0.38
CA ALA A 126 -12.03 -4.78 -0.13
C ALA A 126 -10.95 -4.80 -1.22
N VAL A 127 -9.89 -5.60 -1.05
CA VAL A 127 -8.82 -5.80 -2.04
C VAL A 127 -9.37 -6.37 -3.33
N LEU A 128 -10.13 -7.47 -3.24
CA LEU A 128 -10.76 -8.11 -4.40
C LEU A 128 -11.72 -7.16 -5.11
N ALA A 129 -12.50 -6.38 -4.36
CA ALA A 129 -13.40 -5.38 -4.92
C ALA A 129 -12.64 -4.28 -5.67
N LEU A 130 -11.48 -3.85 -5.17
CA LEU A 130 -10.65 -2.85 -5.83
C LEU A 130 -9.98 -3.41 -7.10
N GLN A 131 -9.42 -4.62 -7.01
CA GLN A 131 -8.76 -5.31 -8.12
C GLN A 131 -9.72 -5.57 -9.28
N ARG A 132 -10.93 -6.06 -8.99
CA ARG A 132 -11.98 -6.28 -10.01
C ARG A 132 -12.46 -5.00 -10.69
N ARG A 133 -12.27 -3.83 -10.06
CA ARG A 133 -12.54 -2.51 -10.67
C ARG A 133 -11.38 -2.00 -11.54
N GLY A 134 -10.23 -2.66 -11.53
CA GLY A 134 -9.02 -2.23 -12.25
C GLY A 134 -8.40 -0.94 -11.70
N SER A 135 -8.66 -0.60 -10.44
CA SER A 135 -8.16 0.63 -9.81
C SER A 135 -6.87 0.32 -9.03
N SER A 136 -5.71 0.67 -9.58
CA SER A 136 -4.48 0.82 -8.78
C SER A 136 -4.30 2.29 -8.38
N LEU A 137 -3.65 2.55 -7.24
CA LEU A 137 -3.33 3.89 -6.73
C LEU A 137 -2.52 4.74 -7.71
#